data_AF-A0A6P0Y0Y6-F1
#
_entry.id   AF-A0A6P0Y0Y6-F1
#
_cell.length_a   1.000
_cell.length_b   1.000
_cell.length_c   1.000
_cell.angle_alpha   90.00
_cell.angle_beta   90.00
_cell.angle_gamma   90.00
#
_symmetry.space_group_name_H-M   'P 1'
#
loop_
_entity.id
_entity.type
_entity.pdbx_description
1 polymer ?
#
loop_
_entity_poly.entity_id
_entity_poly.type
_entity_poly.pdbx_seq_one_letter_code
_entity_poly.pdbx_strand_id
1 'polypeptide(L)'
;MPTSTADNVKKNIPMPYLSQVDNKYEPYAACNITCAAMCLMNFGIKGDGSERQLEDQLFTRALAKGWNRFSPQGIKHLIESYGVSDRLNVNASLDHIYQSLDADRPVIIHGFFTSPGHIIVIKGYTEKGHFLVNDPYGELIANGWYYEVNNYDEPNRGENLIYSKWLIGAACGSWSAGEAKVFYSSINNSELTAINSLWIHSVGK
;
A
#
# COMPACT_ATOMS: atom_id res chain seq x y z
N MET A 1 15.49 -24.43 10.18
CA MET A 1 14.05 -24.78 10.09
C MET A 1 13.63 -25.41 11.41
N PRO A 2 12.43 -25.16 11.95
CA PRO A 2 11.83 -23.87 12.30
C PRO A 2 11.55 -23.82 13.83
N THR A 3 11.70 -22.66 14.46
CA THR A 3 10.99 -22.36 15.72
C THR A 3 10.02 -21.23 15.44
N SER A 4 8.80 -21.64 15.07
CA SER A 4 7.62 -20.79 15.03
C SER A 4 7.31 -20.31 16.46
N THR A 5 7.83 -19.14 16.82
CA THR A 5 7.07 -18.23 17.67
C THR A 5 6.12 -17.49 16.75
N ALA A 6 4.81 -17.55 17.03
CA ALA A 6 3.81 -16.77 16.33
C ALA A 6 4.27 -15.29 16.30
N ASP A 7 4.22 -14.67 15.12
CA ASP A 7 4.58 -13.26 14.98
C ASP A 7 3.35 -12.41 15.32
N ASN A 8 3.25 -12.00 16.58
CA ASN A 8 2.08 -11.29 17.09
C ASN A 8 2.01 -9.88 16.50
N VAL A 9 0.79 -9.39 16.31
CA VAL A 9 0.54 -8.00 15.90
C VAL A 9 0.95 -7.06 17.02
N LYS A 10 1.85 -6.11 16.72
CA LYS A 10 2.29 -5.07 17.67
C LYS A 10 1.51 -3.76 17.50
N LYS A 11 1.27 -3.35 16.25
CA LYS A 11 0.47 -2.16 15.90
C LYS A 11 -0.47 -2.52 14.78
N ASN A 12 -1.72 -2.08 14.88
CA ASN A 12 -2.74 -2.23 13.84
C ASN A 12 -3.66 -1.02 13.87
N ILE A 13 -3.80 -0.35 12.74
CA ILE A 13 -4.75 0.72 12.49
C ILE A 13 -5.95 0.08 11.80
N PRO A 14 -7.10 -0.07 12.49
CA PRO A 14 -8.28 -0.72 11.92
C PRO A 14 -8.78 0.06 10.70
N MET A 15 -8.72 -0.56 9.53
CA MET A 15 -9.01 0.07 8.25
C MET A 15 -9.89 -0.86 7.41
N PRO A 16 -10.94 -0.35 6.74
CA PRO A 16 -11.75 -1.14 5.82
C PRO A 16 -10.89 -1.60 4.64
N TYR A 17 -11.17 -2.82 4.17
CA TYR A 17 -10.59 -3.33 2.94
C TYR A 17 -11.43 -2.94 1.73
N LEU A 18 -10.76 -2.61 0.62
CA LEU A 18 -11.36 -2.38 -0.68
C LEU A 18 -10.54 -3.11 -1.73
N SER A 19 -11.20 -3.88 -2.59
CA SER A 19 -10.60 -4.51 -3.76
C SER A 19 -10.66 -3.55 -4.95
N GLN A 20 -9.53 -3.32 -5.64
CA GLN A 20 -9.55 -2.51 -6.87
C GLN A 20 -10.31 -3.19 -8.01
N VAL A 21 -10.48 -4.51 -7.96
CA VAL A 21 -11.19 -5.27 -9.00
C VAL A 21 -12.69 -4.93 -9.01
N ASP A 22 -13.20 -4.42 -7.89
CA ASP A 22 -14.59 -3.94 -7.75
C ASP A 22 -14.81 -2.53 -8.29
N ASN A 23 -13.75 -1.83 -8.71
CA ASN A 23 -13.85 -0.46 -9.22
C ASN A 23 -14.52 -0.45 -10.59
N LYS A 24 -15.44 0.51 -10.77
CA LYS A 24 -16.03 0.79 -12.09
C LYS A 24 -14.96 1.26 -13.08
N TYR A 25 -14.00 2.06 -12.61
CA TYR A 25 -12.97 2.66 -13.44
C TYR A 25 -11.61 1.98 -13.28
N GLU A 26 -11.08 1.47 -14.39
CA GLU A 26 -9.74 0.88 -14.48
C GLU A 26 -9.40 -0.15 -13.38
N PRO A 27 -10.20 -1.22 -13.18
CA PRO A 27 -10.04 -2.16 -12.08
C PRO A 27 -8.66 -2.84 -12.00
N TYR A 28 -7.89 -2.85 -13.08
CA TYR A 28 -6.54 -3.41 -13.14
C TYR A 28 -5.41 -2.36 -13.04
N ALA A 29 -5.73 -1.08 -12.85
CA ALA A 29 -4.77 0.03 -12.72
C ALA A 29 -5.14 1.07 -11.65
N ALA A 30 -6.16 0.77 -10.83
CA ALA A 30 -6.71 1.68 -9.83
C ALA A 30 -6.14 1.50 -8.40
N CYS A 31 -5.04 0.76 -8.24
CA CYS A 31 -4.40 0.53 -6.93
C CYS A 31 -4.18 1.84 -6.14
N ASN A 32 -3.75 2.92 -6.82
CA ASN A 32 -3.56 4.25 -6.25
C ASN A 32 -4.81 4.79 -5.53
N ILE A 33 -5.93 4.93 -6.24
CA ILE A 33 -7.17 5.51 -5.71
C ILE A 33 -7.84 4.58 -4.70
N THR A 34 -7.74 3.25 -4.86
CA THR A 34 -8.29 2.30 -3.89
C THR A 34 -7.51 2.38 -2.57
N CYS A 35 -6.18 2.50 -2.61
CA CYS A 35 -5.38 2.75 -1.41
C CYS A 35 -5.72 4.09 -0.74
N ALA A 36 -5.87 5.16 -1.53
CA ALA A 36 -6.30 6.46 -1.01
C ALA A 36 -7.69 6.38 -0.35
N ALA A 37 -8.64 5.68 -0.96
CA ALA A 37 -9.98 5.48 -0.42
C ALA A 37 -9.96 4.73 0.91
N MET A 38 -9.21 3.63 1.03
CA MET A 38 -9.06 2.90 2.30
C MET A 38 -8.53 3.82 3.42
N CYS A 39 -7.50 4.62 3.13
CA CYS A 39 -6.97 5.61 4.06
C CYS A 39 -8.00 6.70 4.45
N LEU A 40 -8.75 7.24 3.49
CA LEU A 40 -9.78 8.25 3.76
C LEU A 40 -10.95 7.67 4.59
N MET A 41 -11.39 6.45 4.29
CA MET A 41 -12.45 5.77 5.03
C MET A 41 -12.05 5.47 6.47
N ASN A 42 -10.77 5.16 6.73
CA ASN A 42 -10.23 5.03 8.08
C ASN A 42 -10.44 6.31 8.93
N PHE A 43 -10.52 7.48 8.29
CA PHE A 43 -10.81 8.76 8.95
C PHE A 43 -12.30 9.18 8.90
N GLY A 44 -13.18 8.24 8.53
CA GLY A 44 -14.63 8.43 8.47
C GLY A 44 -15.14 9.16 7.23
N ILE A 45 -14.29 9.36 6.22
CA ILE A 45 -14.70 9.99 4.95
C ILE A 45 -15.48 8.98 4.11
N LYS A 46 -16.71 9.34 3.73
CA LYS A 46 -17.62 8.49 2.94
C LYS A 46 -17.78 8.94 1.48
N GLY A 47 -17.20 10.08 1.12
CA GLY A 47 -17.43 10.71 -0.18
C GLY A 47 -18.69 11.59 -0.22
N ASP A 48 -19.03 12.09 -1.40
CA ASP A 48 -20.17 12.98 -1.66
C ASP A 48 -21.35 12.27 -2.36
N GLY A 49 -21.20 10.99 -2.68
CA GLY A 49 -22.24 10.17 -3.32
C GLY A 49 -22.34 10.34 -4.83
N SER A 50 -21.38 11.01 -5.48
CA SER A 50 -21.33 11.18 -6.93
C SER A 50 -21.12 9.87 -7.71
N GLU A 51 -20.59 8.84 -7.06
CA GLU A 51 -20.44 7.47 -7.57
C GLU A 51 -20.76 6.47 -6.45
N ARG A 52 -20.94 5.19 -6.83
CA ARG A 52 -21.34 4.10 -5.92
C ARG A 52 -20.39 3.90 -4.73
N GLN A 53 -19.09 4.02 -4.97
CA GLN A 53 -18.02 3.77 -4.02
C GLN A 53 -17.00 4.90 -4.03
N LEU A 54 -16.28 5.09 -2.92
CA LEU A 54 -15.43 6.26 -2.72
C LEU A 54 -14.31 6.32 -3.77
N GLU A 55 -13.67 5.21 -4.07
CA GLU A 55 -12.59 5.10 -5.04
C GLU A 55 -13.01 5.54 -6.46
N ASP A 56 -14.24 5.25 -6.88
CA ASP A 56 -14.77 5.76 -8.15
C ASP A 56 -15.03 7.29 -8.09
N GLN A 57 -15.45 7.82 -6.95
CA GLN A 57 -15.55 9.29 -6.74
C GLN A 57 -14.16 9.95 -6.76
N LEU A 58 -13.16 9.29 -6.19
CA LEU A 58 -11.77 9.75 -6.23
C LEU A 58 -11.23 9.74 -7.66
N PHE A 59 -11.56 8.71 -8.45
CA PHE A 59 -11.21 8.63 -9.87
C PHE A 59 -11.76 9.83 -10.65
N THR A 60 -13.07 10.05 -10.59
CA THR A 60 -13.73 11.14 -11.34
C THR A 60 -13.25 12.51 -10.87
N ARG A 61 -13.02 12.68 -9.56
CA ARG A 61 -12.45 13.92 -9.00
C ARG A 61 -11.03 14.19 -9.52
N ALA A 62 -10.17 13.17 -9.56
CA ALA A 62 -8.80 13.33 -10.07
C ALA A 62 -8.82 13.80 -11.53
N LEU A 63 -9.68 13.20 -12.36
CA LEU A 63 -9.89 13.64 -13.75
C LEU A 63 -10.38 15.08 -13.83
N ALA A 64 -11.43 15.43 -13.07
CA ALA A 64 -12.00 16.78 -13.07
C ALA A 64 -11.02 17.86 -12.61
N LYS A 65 -10.07 17.51 -11.73
CA LYS A 65 -9.03 18.42 -11.23
C LYS A 65 -7.74 18.39 -12.06
N GLY A 66 -7.61 17.50 -13.04
CA GLY A 66 -6.39 17.31 -13.80
C GLY A 66 -5.23 16.75 -12.97
N TRP A 67 -5.52 16.03 -11.88
CA TRP A 67 -4.50 15.43 -11.02
C TRP A 67 -4.11 14.05 -11.56
N ASN A 68 -2.81 13.87 -11.83
CA ASN A 68 -2.29 12.59 -12.29
C ASN A 68 -2.22 11.58 -11.14
N ARG A 69 -3.23 10.71 -11.03
CA ARG A 69 -3.29 9.63 -10.01
C ARG A 69 -2.17 8.59 -10.09
N PHE A 70 -1.38 8.55 -11.18
CA PHE A 70 -0.19 7.71 -11.28
C PHE A 70 1.06 8.37 -10.70
N SER A 71 1.01 9.68 -10.36
CA SER A 71 2.12 10.34 -9.66
C SER A 71 1.87 10.41 -8.16
N PRO A 72 2.91 10.34 -7.33
CA PRO A 72 2.76 10.56 -5.89
C PRO A 72 2.09 11.90 -5.58
N GLN A 73 2.47 12.98 -6.26
CA GLN A 73 1.86 14.30 -6.02
C GLN A 73 0.36 14.31 -6.32
N GLY A 74 -0.12 13.60 -7.33
CA GLY A 74 -1.54 13.52 -7.63
C GLY A 74 -2.34 12.80 -6.55
N ILE A 75 -1.80 11.70 -6.01
CA ILE A 75 -2.39 10.98 -4.87
C ILE A 75 -2.45 11.90 -3.64
N LYS A 76 -1.37 12.64 -3.36
CA LYS A 76 -1.31 13.62 -2.26
C LYS A 76 -2.39 14.70 -2.39
N HIS A 77 -2.49 15.32 -3.56
CA HIS A 77 -3.52 16.35 -3.79
C HIS A 77 -4.92 15.79 -3.60
N LEU A 78 -5.16 14.57 -4.06
CA LEU A 78 -6.45 13.91 -3.90
C LEU A 78 -6.81 13.70 -2.42
N ILE A 79 -5.90 13.14 -1.62
CA ILE A 79 -6.09 12.93 -0.18
C ILE A 79 -6.33 14.26 0.55
N GLU A 80 -5.48 15.26 0.30
CA GLU A 80 -5.58 16.57 0.94
C GLU A 80 -6.84 17.34 0.57
N SER A 81 -7.42 17.05 -0.59
CA SER A 81 -8.69 17.64 -1.02
C SER A 81 -9.89 17.23 -0.17
N TYR A 82 -9.74 16.25 0.72
CA TYR A 82 -10.73 15.82 1.72
C TYR A 82 -10.39 16.32 3.15
N GLY A 83 -9.43 17.23 3.30
CA GLY A 83 -9.02 17.76 4.61
C GLY A 83 -8.21 16.77 5.45
N VAL A 84 -7.63 15.74 4.82
CA VAL A 84 -6.73 14.77 5.46
C VAL A 84 -5.29 15.10 5.08
N SER A 85 -4.36 15.05 6.04
CA SER A 85 -2.94 15.34 5.80
C SER A 85 -2.24 14.16 5.13
N ASP A 86 -1.46 14.44 4.09
CA ASP A 86 -0.54 13.47 3.50
C ASP A 86 0.90 13.99 3.57
N ARG A 87 1.75 13.28 4.31
CA ARG A 87 3.21 13.52 4.34
C ARG A 87 3.88 12.60 3.32
N LEU A 88 3.95 13.07 2.08
CA LEU A 88 4.69 12.43 1.01
C LEU A 88 6.21 12.51 1.26
N ASN A 89 6.88 11.37 1.22
CA ASN A 89 8.34 11.26 1.19
C ASN A 89 8.75 10.27 0.10
N VAL A 90 9.54 10.74 -0.87
CA VAL A 90 10.03 9.94 -2.02
C VAL A 90 11.47 9.43 -1.84
N ASN A 91 12.06 9.65 -0.67
CA ASN A 91 13.36 9.14 -0.25
C ASN A 91 13.26 8.57 1.17
N ALA A 92 12.21 7.78 1.41
CA ALA A 92 11.92 7.21 2.71
C ALA A 92 12.72 5.92 2.95
N SER A 93 12.76 5.52 4.22
CA SER A 93 13.32 4.26 4.70
C SER A 93 12.21 3.44 5.38
N LEU A 94 12.49 2.19 5.73
CA LEU A 94 11.53 1.39 6.51
C LEU A 94 11.22 2.01 7.88
N ASP A 95 12.19 2.69 8.51
CA ASP A 95 11.98 3.38 9.78
C ASP A 95 10.93 4.49 9.68
N HIS A 96 10.86 5.19 8.53
CA HIS A 96 9.82 6.19 8.31
C HIS A 96 8.41 5.57 8.21
N ILE A 97 8.30 4.31 7.77
CA ILE A 97 7.03 3.57 7.80
C ILE A 97 6.65 3.30 9.27
N TYR A 98 7.56 2.73 10.07
CA TYR A 98 7.28 2.45 11.49
C TYR A 98 6.90 3.73 12.26
N GLN A 99 7.65 4.82 12.08
CA GLN A 99 7.35 6.12 12.69
C GLN A 99 5.97 6.66 12.31
N SER A 100 5.55 6.45 11.06
CA SER A 100 4.22 6.83 10.60
C SER A 100 3.13 6.01 11.29
N LEU A 101 3.31 4.69 11.34
CA LEU A 101 2.37 3.77 11.97
C LEU A 101 2.25 4.04 13.47
N ASP A 102 3.36 4.30 14.16
CA ASP A 102 3.38 4.66 15.59
C ASP A 102 2.64 5.98 15.86
N ALA A 103 2.57 6.88 14.88
CA ALA A 103 1.78 8.11 14.92
C ALA A 103 0.32 7.92 14.45
N ASP A 104 -0.17 6.67 14.35
CA ASP A 104 -1.51 6.32 13.87
C ASP A 104 -1.81 6.82 12.44
N ARG A 105 -0.77 6.85 11.60
CA ARG A 105 -0.85 7.21 10.19
C ARG A 105 -0.64 5.98 9.32
N PRO A 106 -1.69 5.42 8.67
CA PRO A 106 -1.49 4.38 7.67
C PRO A 106 -0.62 4.90 6.52
N VAL A 107 0.10 3.98 5.87
CA VAL A 107 1.12 4.33 4.90
C VAL A 107 0.80 3.71 3.55
N ILE A 108 0.60 4.54 2.53
CA ILE A 108 0.52 4.07 1.14
C ILE A 108 1.94 4.00 0.59
N ILE A 109 2.33 2.87 0.01
CA ILE A 109 3.67 2.67 -0.53
C ILE A 109 3.64 2.26 -2.00
N HIS A 110 4.64 2.70 -2.75
CA HIS A 110 4.83 2.35 -4.16
C HIS A 110 5.97 1.34 -4.27
N GLY A 111 5.85 0.37 -5.18
CA GLY A 111 6.94 -0.56 -5.45
C GLY A 111 6.67 -1.46 -6.64
N PHE A 112 7.67 -2.27 -6.99
CA PHE A 112 7.61 -3.21 -8.10
C PHE A 112 7.09 -4.59 -7.67
N PHE A 113 5.92 -4.61 -7.02
CA PHE A 113 5.21 -5.87 -6.74
C PHE A 113 4.70 -6.53 -8.02
N THR A 114 4.41 -5.73 -9.05
CA THR A 114 4.08 -6.17 -10.41
C THR A 114 5.03 -5.49 -11.42
N SER A 115 5.03 -5.95 -12.67
CA SER A 115 5.88 -5.40 -13.74
C SER A 115 5.74 -3.87 -13.95
N PRO A 116 4.53 -3.29 -14.10
CA PRO A 116 4.36 -1.84 -14.23
C PRO A 116 4.52 -1.07 -12.90
N GLY A 117 4.67 -1.77 -11.78
CA GLY A 117 4.57 -1.19 -10.44
C GLY A 117 3.17 -1.34 -9.85
N HIS A 118 3.10 -1.30 -8.52
CA HIS A 118 1.88 -1.47 -7.75
C HIS A 118 1.94 -0.70 -6.44
N ILE A 119 0.77 -0.36 -5.90
CA ILE A 119 0.62 0.47 -4.71
C ILE A 119 -0.25 -0.29 -3.72
N ILE A 120 0.21 -0.36 -2.47
CA ILE A 120 -0.47 -1.05 -1.36
C ILE A 120 -0.54 -0.16 -0.13
N VAL A 121 -1.37 -0.53 0.86
CA VAL A 121 -1.44 0.16 2.16
C VAL A 121 -0.84 -0.71 3.24
N ILE A 122 0.11 -0.14 3.99
CA ILE A 122 0.56 -0.68 5.27
C ILE A 122 -0.26 -0.04 6.39
N LYS A 123 -0.90 -0.87 7.20
CA LYS A 123 -1.78 -0.48 8.31
C LYS A 123 -1.25 -0.86 9.68
N GLY A 124 -0.07 -1.47 9.76
CA GLY A 124 0.49 -1.90 11.02
C GLY A 124 1.73 -2.75 10.86
N TYR A 125 2.20 -3.31 11.97
CA TYR A 125 3.35 -4.19 11.99
C TYR A 125 3.33 -5.16 13.18
N THR A 126 4.08 -6.24 13.05
CA THR A 126 4.21 -7.32 14.03
C THR A 126 5.39 -7.09 14.98
N GLU A 127 5.52 -7.92 16.01
CA GLU A 127 6.65 -7.86 16.95
C GLU A 127 8.02 -8.08 16.26
N LYS A 128 8.07 -8.90 15.20
CA LYS A 128 9.29 -9.08 14.38
C LYS A 128 9.50 -7.98 13.34
N GLY A 129 8.59 -7.01 13.27
CA GLY A 129 8.62 -5.89 12.34
C GLY A 129 8.15 -6.24 10.93
N HIS A 130 7.41 -7.32 10.72
CA HIS A 130 6.71 -7.56 9.46
C HIS A 130 5.50 -6.64 9.37
N PHE A 131 5.08 -6.31 8.15
CA PHE A 131 4.06 -5.31 7.90
C PHE A 131 2.69 -5.95 7.72
N LEU A 132 1.69 -5.37 8.37
CA LEU A 132 0.28 -5.65 8.10
C LEU A 132 -0.15 -4.84 6.89
N VAL A 133 -0.67 -5.50 5.86
CA VAL A 133 -0.93 -4.94 4.55
C VAL A 133 -2.38 -5.16 4.15
N ASN A 134 -2.97 -4.12 3.56
CA ASN A 134 -4.11 -4.27 2.66
C ASN A 134 -3.60 -4.01 1.23
N ASP A 135 -3.62 -5.06 0.41
CA ASP A 135 -3.26 -4.99 -1.01
C ASP A 135 -4.55 -4.97 -1.84
N PRO A 136 -4.83 -3.90 -2.59
CA PRO A 136 -6.11 -3.79 -3.29
C PRO A 136 -6.28 -4.81 -4.42
N TYR A 137 -5.20 -5.41 -4.93
CA TYR A 137 -5.26 -6.30 -6.09
C TYR A 137 -5.39 -7.79 -5.72
N GLY A 138 -4.86 -8.18 -4.57
CA GLY A 138 -4.81 -9.57 -4.11
C GLY A 138 -3.53 -9.83 -3.33
N GLU A 139 -3.14 -11.10 -3.20
CA GLU A 139 -1.93 -11.48 -2.47
C GLU A 139 -0.74 -11.68 -3.42
N LEU A 140 0.40 -11.06 -3.09
CA LEU A 140 1.68 -11.35 -3.73
C LEU A 140 2.28 -12.61 -3.13
N ILE A 141 2.40 -13.65 -3.96
CA ILE A 141 3.19 -14.84 -3.64
C ILE A 141 4.65 -14.54 -3.93
N ALA A 142 5.36 -14.08 -2.90
CA ALA A 142 6.75 -13.61 -3.00
C ALA A 142 7.71 -14.70 -3.53
N ASN A 143 7.47 -15.97 -3.17
CA ASN A 143 8.21 -17.11 -3.71
C ASN A 143 7.68 -17.48 -5.11
N GLY A 144 8.04 -16.66 -6.09
CA GLY A 144 7.56 -16.78 -7.46
C GLY A 144 7.39 -15.41 -8.10
N TRP A 145 7.05 -14.40 -7.29
CA TRP A 145 6.78 -13.02 -7.70
C TRP A 145 5.55 -12.94 -8.62
N TYR A 146 4.45 -13.54 -8.18
CA TYR A 146 3.17 -13.53 -8.90
C TYR A 146 2.01 -13.24 -7.94
N TYR A 147 0.91 -12.72 -8.49
CA TYR A 147 -0.27 -12.38 -7.71
C TYR A 147 -1.35 -13.45 -7.79
N GLU A 148 -1.92 -13.78 -6.64
CA GLU A 148 -3.24 -14.38 -6.54
C GLU A 148 -4.28 -13.26 -6.41
N VAL A 149 -4.88 -12.91 -7.54
CA VAL A 149 -5.77 -11.75 -7.70
C VAL A 149 -7.12 -12.01 -7.03
N ASN A 150 -7.70 -10.97 -6.43
CA ASN A 150 -9.07 -11.00 -5.94
C ASN A 150 -10.03 -11.46 -7.04
N ASN A 151 -10.94 -12.37 -6.70
CA ASN A 151 -11.91 -12.91 -7.64
C ASN A 151 -13.25 -13.18 -6.95
N TYR A 152 -14.22 -13.70 -7.69
CA TYR A 152 -15.56 -13.94 -7.15
C TYR A 152 -15.58 -14.90 -5.94
N ASP A 153 -14.76 -15.95 -5.97
CA ASP A 153 -14.71 -16.95 -4.91
C ASP A 153 -13.94 -16.45 -3.69
N GLU A 154 -12.93 -15.61 -3.93
CA GLU A 154 -12.08 -15.01 -2.89
C GLU A 154 -11.87 -13.52 -3.15
N PRO A 155 -12.88 -12.68 -2.81
CA PRO A 155 -12.87 -11.26 -3.16
C PRO A 155 -11.93 -10.40 -2.31
N ASN A 156 -11.49 -10.93 -1.16
CA ASN A 156 -10.70 -10.21 -0.16
C ASN A 156 -9.32 -10.85 0.10
N ARG A 157 -8.69 -11.47 -0.91
CA ARG A 157 -7.37 -12.10 -0.75
C ARG A 157 -6.31 -11.12 -0.27
N GLY A 158 -6.43 -9.86 -0.66
CA GLY A 158 -5.50 -8.82 -0.25
C GLY A 158 -5.73 -8.23 1.14
N GLU A 159 -6.70 -8.72 1.91
CA GLU A 159 -7.06 -8.15 3.22
C GLU A 159 -6.20 -8.70 4.37
N ASN A 160 -5.65 -7.82 5.22
CA ASN A 160 -4.93 -8.17 6.45
C ASN A 160 -3.74 -9.14 6.24
N LEU A 161 -3.04 -9.00 5.12
CA LEU A 161 -1.85 -9.77 4.79
C LEU A 161 -0.67 -9.42 5.71
N ILE A 162 0.26 -10.36 5.88
CA ILE A 162 1.55 -10.11 6.53
C ILE A 162 2.66 -10.19 5.47
N TYR A 163 3.22 -9.05 5.11
CA TYR A 163 4.38 -8.97 4.24
C TYR A 163 5.65 -8.76 5.05
N SER A 164 6.69 -9.54 4.76
CA SER A 164 7.96 -9.40 5.47
C SER A 164 8.60 -8.05 5.16
N LYS A 165 9.38 -7.52 6.11
CA LYS A 165 10.13 -6.27 5.89
C LYS A 165 11.12 -6.37 4.72
N TRP A 166 11.64 -7.57 4.46
CA TRP A 166 12.50 -7.84 3.30
C TRP A 166 11.72 -7.79 1.98
N LEU A 167 10.47 -8.27 1.96
CA LEU A 167 9.62 -8.18 0.77
C LEU A 167 9.32 -6.71 0.44
N ILE A 168 8.90 -5.93 1.44
CA ILE A 168 8.66 -4.48 1.26
C ILE A 168 9.94 -3.76 0.83
N GLY A 169 11.06 -4.03 1.51
CA GLY A 169 12.35 -3.45 1.17
C GLY A 169 12.77 -3.75 -0.26
N ALA A 170 12.66 -5.00 -0.71
CA ALA A 170 13.01 -5.40 -2.06
C ALA A 170 12.07 -4.80 -3.12
N ALA A 171 10.75 -4.88 -2.91
CA ALA A 171 9.77 -4.36 -3.87
C ALA A 171 9.87 -2.83 -4.04
N CYS A 172 10.04 -2.09 -2.94
CA CYS A 172 10.06 -0.64 -2.97
C CYS A 172 11.46 -0.04 -3.14
N GLY A 173 12.52 -0.83 -2.94
CA GLY A 173 13.90 -0.40 -3.10
C GLY A 173 14.48 -0.64 -4.51
N SER A 174 13.77 -1.37 -5.36
CA SER A 174 14.20 -1.74 -6.72
C SER A 174 13.56 -0.86 -7.81
N TRP A 175 14.03 -1.00 -9.06
CA TRP A 175 13.56 -0.26 -10.23
C TRP A 175 12.82 -1.11 -11.26
N SER A 176 12.62 -2.40 -10.96
CA SER A 176 11.80 -3.32 -11.75
C SER A 176 11.37 -4.52 -10.92
N ALA A 177 10.33 -5.25 -11.35
CA ALA A 177 9.89 -6.47 -10.68
C ALA A 177 10.95 -7.60 -10.74
N GLY A 178 11.72 -7.65 -11.83
CA GLY A 178 12.81 -8.61 -11.97
C GLY A 178 13.94 -8.34 -10.96
N GLU A 179 14.32 -7.07 -10.80
CA GLU A 179 15.30 -6.66 -9.79
C GLU A 179 14.78 -6.92 -8.37
N ALA A 180 13.52 -6.58 -8.09
CA ALA A 180 12.91 -6.80 -6.79
C ALA A 180 12.90 -8.29 -6.40
N LYS A 181 12.60 -9.18 -7.35
CA LYS A 181 12.65 -10.64 -7.14
C LYS A 181 14.07 -11.13 -6.80
N VAL A 182 15.07 -10.65 -7.53
CA VAL A 182 16.49 -10.98 -7.27
C VAL A 182 16.89 -10.44 -5.91
N PHE A 183 16.60 -9.17 -5.63
CA PHE A 183 16.98 -8.51 -4.40
C PHE A 183 16.32 -9.18 -3.18
N TYR A 184 15.04 -9.53 -3.26
CA TYR A 184 14.36 -10.27 -2.19
C TYR A 184 15.05 -11.61 -1.85
N SER A 185 15.65 -12.27 -2.84
CA SER A 185 16.32 -13.56 -2.66
C SER A 185 17.71 -13.43 -2.03
N SER A 186 18.32 -12.25 -2.03
CA SER A 186 19.69 -12.01 -1.57
C SER A 186 19.82 -10.97 -0.46
N ILE A 187 18.79 -10.16 -0.21
CA ILE A 187 18.84 -9.02 0.70
C ILE A 187 19.20 -9.44 2.13
N ASN A 188 20.17 -8.75 2.69
CA ASN A 188 20.54 -8.90 4.10
C ASN A 188 20.12 -7.68 4.94
N ASN A 189 20.29 -7.76 6.26
CA ASN A 189 19.86 -6.70 7.17
C ASN A 189 20.57 -5.35 6.91
N SER A 190 21.86 -5.36 6.54
CA SER A 190 22.61 -4.12 6.30
C SER A 190 22.10 -3.39 5.06
N GLU A 191 21.83 -4.13 3.98
CA GLU A 191 21.22 -3.61 2.76
C GLU A 191 19.81 -3.10 3.04
N LEU A 192 19.01 -3.86 3.80
CA LEU A 192 17.67 -3.46 4.21
C LEU A 192 17.66 -2.12 4.96
N THR A 193 18.60 -1.92 5.89
CA THR A 193 18.71 -0.67 6.66
C THR A 193 19.24 0.50 5.83
N ALA A 194 19.95 0.23 4.73
CA ALA A 194 20.50 1.26 3.86
C ALA A 194 19.46 1.82 2.86
N ILE A 195 18.29 1.18 2.72
CA ILE A 195 17.28 1.62 1.77
C ILE A 195 16.71 2.98 2.20
N ASN A 196 16.85 3.96 1.31
CA ASN A 196 16.36 5.33 1.45
C ASN A 196 15.66 5.84 0.18
N SER A 197 15.13 4.92 -0.64
CA SER A 197 14.48 5.18 -1.93
C SER A 197 12.98 4.93 -1.94
N LEU A 198 12.37 4.63 -0.79
CA LEU A 198 10.94 4.32 -0.73
C LEU A 198 10.10 5.56 -1.00
N TRP A 199 9.01 5.37 -1.74
CA TRP A 199 7.99 6.39 -1.96
C TRP A 199 6.79 6.06 -1.08
N ILE A 200 6.56 6.90 -0.07
CA ILE A 200 5.52 6.68 0.94
C ILE A 200 4.63 7.91 1.10
N HIS A 201 3.35 7.65 1.33
CA HIS A 201 2.38 8.62 1.81
C HIS A 201 2.02 8.27 3.24
N SER A 202 2.46 9.08 4.20
CA SER A 202 2.04 8.94 5.59
C SER A 202 0.76 9.74 5.80
N VAL A 203 -0.39 9.07 5.87
CA VAL A 203 -1.71 9.71 5.85
C VAL A 203 -2.25 9.88 7.27
N GLY A 204 -2.62 11.10 7.66
CA GLY A 204 -3.08 11.40 9.02
C GLY A 204 -4.16 12.47 9.07
N LYS A 205 -4.92 12.51 10.16
CA LYS A 205 -5.91 13.55 10.43
C LYS A 205 -5.52 14.35 11.67
#